data_AF-A0A9D2WS16-F1
#
_entry.id   AF-A0A9D2WS16-F1
#
_cell.length_a   1.000
_cell.length_b   1.000
_cell.length_c   1.000
_cell.angle_alpha   90.00
_cell.angle_beta   90.00
_cell.angle_gamma   90.00
#
_symmetry.space_group_name_H-M   'P 1'
#
loop_
_entity.id
_entity.type
_entity.pdbx_description
1 polymer ?
#
loop_
_entity_poly.entity_id
_entity_poly.type
_entity_poly.pdbx_seq_one_letter_code
_entity_poly.pdbx_strand_id
1 'polypeptide(L)'
;MTEKEFNLIDEPWIKVINMQGREEEVSLLDFYKRAHQFKTLAGELPTQDVAVLRLLLAILYAVFTRVDTDGNAAGITSTDEALERWKRLWGMGIFPYQAIEQYLRYYEERFYLFHPETPFYQVAGLTTSDKKINPIAQVVADVPSRIERRFFTTKCGNSAQQLSFAEAARWLINLQAWDYAGKKASTIGGSPNGGGTGWLGKLGVVYAKQQNMFETLLLNMILLDRDGQLLATATPIWEQKPKTVTKLDLRPNGYIELLTWQSRRIQLFKENDAVIGVLSSYGDVFDKENTFVEQMSGWHKSTEKKASDKYIPNLHSSSRSMWRDLESILPQTDGSVEGNVAPGIVIWAAVLKTYGCINFDRVNINAVGSEYGAMQGVVNEIIADSLSLNINILTNLGKPWLIRIFDNIKITDQCVWQLGTLAYELAAASGNDDTSSKKGISATAREQAYFSLDIPFRNWLARINPETDELDKTMFVWLEQMKKIILRQGEQLVKDAGEKAFIGIYKKDANKGVTTIETAPKAYLKFKASINKIIRG
;
A
#
# COMPACT_ATOMS: atom_id res chain seq x y z
N MET A 1 1.16 -11.25 41.97
CA MET A 1 -0.05 -11.12 41.13
C MET A 1 0.43 -10.79 39.73
N THR A 2 0.07 -11.57 38.72
CA THR A 2 0.40 -11.24 37.32
C THR A 2 -0.43 -10.03 36.93
N GLU A 3 0.21 -8.87 36.98
CA GLU A 3 -0.39 -7.56 36.81
C GLU A 3 -0.83 -7.36 35.35
N LYS A 4 -2.08 -6.91 35.16
CA LYS A 4 -2.56 -6.40 33.87
C LYS A 4 -1.88 -5.06 33.66
N GLU A 5 -1.32 -4.84 32.48
CA GLU A 5 -0.54 -3.64 32.26
C GLU A 5 -0.66 -3.15 30.83
N PHE A 6 -0.61 -1.82 30.71
CA PHE A 6 -0.66 -1.08 29.45
C PHE A 6 -1.93 -1.36 28.64
N ASN A 7 -3.04 -0.75 29.03
CA ASN A 7 -4.30 -0.84 28.31
C ASN A 7 -4.33 0.12 27.13
N LEU A 8 -4.42 -0.40 25.91
CA LEU A 8 -4.42 0.37 24.66
C LEU A 8 -5.60 1.34 24.53
N ILE A 9 -6.65 1.16 25.33
CA ILE A 9 -7.83 2.04 25.39
C ILE A 9 -7.48 3.39 26.01
N ASP A 10 -6.69 3.38 27.09
CA ASP A 10 -6.43 4.53 27.95
C ASP A 10 -5.00 5.06 27.82
N GLU A 11 -4.03 4.18 27.58
CA GLU A 11 -2.62 4.55 27.49
C GLU A 11 -2.27 5.11 26.12
N PRO A 12 -1.37 6.12 26.03
CA PRO A 12 -0.94 6.69 24.77
C PRO A 12 -0.03 5.71 24.01
N TRP A 13 -0.40 5.37 22.78
CA TRP A 13 0.41 4.48 21.93
C TRP A 13 0.23 4.71 20.43
N ILE A 14 -0.82 5.40 19.99
CA ILE A 14 -1.04 5.71 18.58
C ILE A 14 -0.27 6.98 18.26
N LYS A 15 0.71 6.90 17.37
CA LYS A 15 1.45 8.07 16.88
C LYS A 15 0.66 8.79 15.80
N VAL A 16 0.47 10.09 16.00
CA VAL A 16 -0.25 10.97 15.07
C VAL A 16 0.49 12.28 14.87
N ILE A 17 0.24 12.94 13.74
CA ILE A 17 0.60 14.34 13.52
C ILE A 17 -0.66 15.17 13.66
N ASN A 18 -0.66 16.15 14.56
CA ASN A 18 -1.78 17.08 14.73
C ASN A 18 -1.86 18.12 13.60
N MET A 19 -2.90 18.94 13.59
CA MET A 19 -3.08 20.00 12.58
C MET A 19 -1.97 21.05 12.56
N GLN A 20 -1.26 21.23 13.67
CA GLN A 20 -0.11 22.14 13.78
C GLN A 20 1.21 21.49 13.34
N GLY A 21 1.18 20.25 12.85
CA GLY A 21 2.36 19.52 12.39
C GLY A 21 3.23 18.95 13.50
N ARG A 22 2.73 18.85 14.75
CA ARG A 22 3.45 18.25 15.88
C ARG A 22 3.07 16.79 16.05
N GLU A 23 4.04 15.97 16.42
CA GLU A 23 3.83 14.57 16.78
C GLU A 23 3.23 14.46 18.19
N GLU A 24 2.25 13.57 18.34
CA GLU A 24 1.62 13.20 19.61
C GLU A 24 1.46 11.67 19.68
N GLU A 25 1.58 11.09 20.88
CA GLU A 25 1.12 9.74 21.16
C GLU A 25 -0.20 9.82 21.94
N VAL A 26 -1.24 9.13 21.45
CA VAL A 26 -2.60 9.17 22.00
C VAL A 26 -3.16 7.77 22.22
N SER A 27 -4.13 7.64 23.11
CA SER A 27 -4.83 6.38 23.35
C SER A 27 -5.94 6.14 22.32
N LEU A 28 -6.58 4.96 22.30
CA LEU A 28 -7.72 4.73 21.41
C LEU A 28 -8.87 5.71 21.70
N LEU A 29 -9.19 5.95 22.97
CA LEU A 29 -10.27 6.88 23.32
C LEU A 29 -9.95 8.31 22.91
N ASP A 30 -8.75 8.77 23.22
CA ASP A 30 -8.34 10.12 22.86
C ASP A 30 -8.24 10.29 21.34
N PHE A 31 -7.78 9.26 20.63
CA PHE A 31 -7.77 9.22 19.17
C PHE A 31 -9.17 9.45 18.58
N TYR A 32 -10.18 8.66 18.98
CA TYR A 32 -11.53 8.82 18.42
C TYR A 32 -12.20 10.13 18.82
N LYS A 33 -11.92 10.63 20.04
CA LYS A 33 -12.41 11.93 20.51
C LYS A 33 -11.86 13.09 19.69
N ARG A 34 -10.58 13.01 19.30
CA ARG A 34 -9.84 14.08 18.60
C ARG A 34 -9.49 13.76 17.14
N ALA A 35 -10.10 12.75 16.51
CA ALA A 35 -9.73 12.29 15.16
C ALA A 35 -9.76 13.40 14.08
N HIS A 36 -10.66 14.37 14.21
CA HIS A 36 -10.77 15.54 13.33
C HIS A 36 -9.61 16.56 13.51
N GLN A 37 -8.82 16.44 14.57
CA GLN A 37 -7.68 17.30 14.93
C GLN A 37 -6.33 16.67 14.55
N PHE A 38 -6.33 15.44 14.04
CA PHE A 38 -5.14 14.75 13.57
C PHE A 38 -5.10 14.71 12.06
N LYS A 39 -3.98 15.12 11.48
CA LYS A 39 -3.74 15.15 10.04
C LYS A 39 -3.48 13.75 9.47
N THR A 40 -2.73 12.92 10.20
CA THR A 40 -2.32 11.58 9.75
C THR A 40 -1.78 10.75 10.91
N LEU A 41 -1.75 9.42 10.73
CA LEU A 41 -0.89 8.52 11.50
C LEU A 41 0.59 8.80 11.18
N ALA A 42 1.46 8.56 12.14
CA ALA A 42 2.91 8.80 12.06
C ALA A 42 3.71 7.77 12.87
N GLY A 43 3.36 6.50 12.67
CA GLY A 43 4.12 5.35 13.17
C GLY A 43 5.53 5.29 12.59
N GLU A 44 6.30 4.31 13.05
CA GLU A 44 7.71 4.16 12.65
C GLU A 44 7.89 3.89 11.14
N LEU A 45 6.91 3.24 10.50
CA LEU A 45 6.93 2.90 9.07
C LEU A 45 5.54 3.01 8.45
N PRO A 46 5.43 3.26 7.13
CA PRO A 46 4.14 3.29 6.42
C PRO A 46 3.32 1.99 6.55
N THR A 47 3.98 0.83 6.65
CA THR A 47 3.30 -0.46 6.86
C THR A 47 2.60 -0.51 8.22
N GLN A 48 3.23 0.09 9.23
CA GLN A 48 2.69 0.18 10.58
C GLN A 48 1.48 1.12 10.62
N ASP A 49 1.56 2.27 9.95
CA ASP A 49 0.42 3.19 9.80
C ASP A 49 -0.80 2.50 9.19
N VAL A 50 -0.60 1.72 8.12
CA VAL A 50 -1.70 0.97 7.49
C VAL A 50 -2.26 -0.11 8.41
N ALA A 51 -1.41 -0.80 9.17
CA ALA A 51 -1.87 -1.83 10.11
C ALA A 51 -2.69 -1.22 11.26
N VAL A 52 -2.27 -0.06 11.78
CA VAL A 52 -3.03 0.71 12.78
C VAL A 52 -4.32 1.29 12.19
N LEU A 53 -4.29 1.83 10.96
CA LEU A 53 -5.48 2.29 10.25
C LEU A 53 -6.56 1.18 10.17
N ARG A 54 -6.16 -0.05 9.84
CA ARG A 54 -7.08 -1.19 9.75
C ARG A 54 -7.65 -1.60 11.11
N LEU A 55 -6.86 -1.54 12.19
CA LEU A 55 -7.37 -1.74 13.55
C LEU A 55 -8.44 -0.68 13.89
N LEU A 56 -8.14 0.58 13.61
CA LEU A 56 -9.05 1.70 13.86
C LEU A 56 -10.34 1.57 13.04
N LEU A 57 -10.25 1.13 11.79
CA LEU A 57 -11.41 0.82 10.97
C LEU A 57 -12.23 -0.34 11.56
N ALA A 58 -11.57 -1.42 12.00
CA ALA A 58 -12.26 -2.57 12.56
C ALA A 58 -13.13 -2.21 13.79
N ILE A 59 -12.66 -1.31 14.64
CA ILE A 59 -13.44 -0.77 15.77
C ILE A 59 -14.65 0.03 15.25
N LEU A 60 -14.46 0.93 14.28
CA LEU A 60 -15.56 1.70 13.69
C LEU A 60 -16.61 0.81 13.06
N TYR A 61 -16.21 -0.23 12.33
CA TYR A 61 -17.11 -1.21 11.78
C TYR A 61 -17.86 -1.96 12.89
N ALA A 62 -17.17 -2.46 13.91
CA ALA A 62 -17.79 -3.22 14.98
C ALA A 62 -18.82 -2.41 15.79
N VAL A 63 -18.67 -1.08 15.82
CA VAL A 63 -19.64 -0.13 16.38
C VAL A 63 -20.74 0.19 15.36
N PHE A 64 -20.42 0.92 14.30
CA PHE A 64 -21.42 1.60 13.47
C PHE A 64 -22.14 0.73 12.44
N THR A 65 -21.75 -0.55 12.30
CA THR A 65 -22.58 -1.53 11.58
C THR A 65 -23.71 -2.10 12.43
N ARG A 66 -23.68 -1.85 13.75
CA ARG A 66 -24.60 -2.41 14.76
C ARG A 66 -25.37 -1.34 15.52
N VAL A 67 -24.83 -0.12 15.62
CA VAL A 67 -25.49 1.03 16.27
C VAL A 67 -25.60 2.23 15.35
N ASP A 68 -26.66 3.02 15.51
CA ASP A 68 -26.84 4.28 14.80
C ASP A 68 -25.97 5.43 15.36
N THR A 69 -26.13 6.63 14.78
CA THR A 69 -25.39 7.83 15.17
C THR A 69 -25.72 8.32 16.58
N ASP A 70 -26.88 7.92 17.12
CA ASP A 70 -27.33 8.26 18.47
C ASP A 70 -26.92 7.18 19.50
N GLY A 71 -26.27 6.10 19.04
CA GLY A 71 -25.81 4.99 19.87
C GLY A 71 -26.87 3.91 20.12
N ASN A 72 -28.03 3.98 19.47
CA ASN A 72 -29.07 2.96 19.61
C ASN A 72 -28.74 1.73 18.77
N ALA A 73 -29.10 0.54 19.27
CA ALA A 73 -28.94 -0.71 18.53
C ALA A 73 -29.79 -0.68 17.25
N ALA A 74 -29.12 -0.57 16.10
CA ALA A 74 -29.70 -0.42 14.79
C ALA A 74 -28.70 -0.92 13.74
N GLY A 75 -28.78 -2.22 13.44
CA GLY A 75 -27.99 -2.85 12.38
C GLY A 75 -28.38 -2.33 11.00
N ILE A 76 -27.45 -2.40 10.05
CA ILE A 76 -27.70 -2.02 8.65
C ILE A 76 -28.31 -3.21 7.93
N THR A 77 -29.50 -3.04 7.34
CA THR A 77 -30.25 -4.12 6.67
C THR A 77 -30.46 -3.89 5.18
N SER A 78 -30.19 -2.68 4.68
CA SER A 78 -30.29 -2.34 3.26
C SER A 78 -29.18 -1.39 2.79
N THR A 79 -28.99 -1.33 1.47
CA THR A 79 -28.04 -0.41 0.81
C THR A 79 -28.35 1.06 1.11
N ASP A 80 -29.63 1.45 1.14
CA ASP A 80 -30.04 2.83 1.44
C ASP A 80 -29.73 3.21 2.89
N GLU A 81 -30.00 2.29 3.84
CA GLU A 81 -29.61 2.48 5.25
C GLU A 81 -28.09 2.61 5.41
N ALA A 82 -27.30 1.84 4.64
CA ALA A 82 -25.85 1.92 4.67
C ALA A 82 -25.35 3.31 4.25
N LEU A 83 -25.86 3.81 3.12
CA LEU A 83 -25.50 5.13 2.58
C LEU A 83 -25.96 6.26 3.50
N GLU A 84 -27.18 6.18 4.05
CA GLU A 84 -27.71 7.17 4.98
C GLU A 84 -26.94 7.16 6.31
N ARG A 85 -26.62 5.97 6.85
CA ARG A 85 -25.78 5.83 8.05
C ARG A 85 -24.42 6.50 7.84
N TRP A 86 -23.77 6.18 6.72
CA TRP A 86 -22.48 6.78 6.38
C TRP A 86 -22.58 8.29 6.23
N LYS A 87 -23.60 8.79 5.51
CA LYS A 87 -23.82 10.21 5.27
C LYS A 87 -24.07 10.99 6.55
N ARG A 88 -24.84 10.44 7.49
CA ARG A 88 -25.04 11.03 8.82
C ARG A 88 -23.75 11.10 9.61
N LEU A 89 -23.00 10.00 9.67
CA LEU A 89 -21.69 9.98 10.33
C LEU A 89 -20.76 11.05 9.75
N TRP A 90 -20.66 11.13 8.41
CA TRP A 90 -19.86 12.12 7.71
C TRP A 90 -20.29 13.55 8.06
N GLY A 91 -21.60 13.82 8.05
CA GLY A 91 -22.17 15.14 8.34
C GLY A 91 -21.91 15.66 9.76
N MET A 92 -21.59 14.78 10.71
CA MET A 92 -21.26 15.20 12.08
C MET A 92 -19.87 15.85 12.19
N GLY A 93 -18.94 15.57 11.27
CA GLY A 93 -17.57 16.08 11.30
C GLY A 93 -16.69 15.55 12.45
N ILE A 94 -17.27 14.79 13.38
CA ILE A 94 -16.65 14.13 14.52
C ILE A 94 -17.32 12.77 14.75
N PHE A 95 -16.61 11.83 15.36
CA PHE A 95 -17.22 10.53 15.68
C PHE A 95 -18.21 10.66 16.85
N PRO A 96 -19.33 9.91 16.83
CA PRO A 96 -20.17 9.67 18.00
C PRO A 96 -19.39 8.97 19.12
N TYR A 97 -18.66 9.76 19.91
CA TYR A 97 -17.65 9.27 20.84
C TYR A 97 -18.21 8.32 21.90
N GLN A 98 -19.41 8.60 22.43
CA GLN A 98 -20.03 7.80 23.49
C GLN A 98 -20.29 6.35 23.05
N ALA A 99 -20.74 6.14 21.81
CA ALA A 99 -20.96 4.79 21.27
C ALA A 99 -19.66 4.00 21.15
N ILE A 100 -18.57 4.65 20.74
CA ILE A 100 -17.25 4.04 20.64
C ILE A 100 -16.68 3.74 22.02
N GLU A 101 -16.78 4.69 22.96
CA GLU A 101 -16.31 4.52 24.33
C GLU A 101 -17.02 3.34 25.01
N GLN A 102 -18.35 3.28 24.94
CA GLN A 102 -19.12 2.18 25.51
C GLN A 102 -18.69 0.82 24.96
N TYR A 103 -18.46 0.73 23.64
CA TYR A 103 -18.00 -0.49 23.00
C TYR A 103 -16.60 -0.90 23.47
N LEU A 104 -15.65 0.04 23.50
CA LEU A 104 -14.27 -0.24 23.93
C LEU A 104 -14.22 -0.67 25.40
N ARG A 105 -14.97 0.02 26.27
CA ARG A 105 -15.09 -0.32 27.70
C ARG A 105 -15.68 -1.71 27.92
N TYR A 106 -16.65 -2.12 27.09
CA TYR A 106 -17.21 -3.48 27.18
C TYR A 106 -16.16 -4.56 26.91
N TYR A 107 -15.18 -4.29 26.02
CA TYR A 107 -14.10 -5.22 25.68
C TYR A 107 -12.77 -4.90 26.38
N GLU A 108 -12.76 -4.10 27.45
CA GLU A 108 -11.55 -3.55 28.07
C GLU A 108 -10.47 -4.61 28.37
N GLU A 109 -10.89 -5.75 28.91
CA GLU A 109 -10.03 -6.89 29.26
C GLU A 109 -9.23 -7.46 28.07
N ARG A 110 -9.68 -7.20 26.84
CA ARG A 110 -9.05 -7.69 25.60
C ARG A 110 -8.02 -6.73 25.01
N PHE A 111 -7.89 -5.52 25.57
CA PHE A 111 -7.01 -4.46 25.08
C PHE A 111 -5.78 -4.21 25.95
N TYR A 112 -5.59 -4.98 27.03
CA TYR A 112 -4.33 -5.01 27.77
C TYR A 112 -3.24 -5.66 26.92
N LEU A 113 -2.12 -4.95 26.71
CA LEU A 113 -0.95 -5.49 26.02
C LEU A 113 -0.35 -6.67 26.81
N PHE A 114 -0.34 -6.55 28.14
CA PHE A 114 0.01 -7.63 29.05
C PHE A 114 -1.21 -8.03 29.87
N HIS A 115 -1.72 -9.21 29.58
CA HIS A 115 -2.81 -9.83 30.33
C HIS A 115 -2.48 -11.32 30.52
N PRO A 116 -2.75 -11.91 31.70
CA PRO A 116 -2.39 -13.30 31.98
C PRO A 116 -3.05 -14.31 31.04
N GLU A 117 -4.29 -14.05 30.62
CA GLU A 117 -5.08 -14.97 29.78
C GLU A 117 -5.35 -14.47 28.35
N THR A 118 -5.78 -13.21 28.20
CA THR A 118 -6.21 -12.62 26.93
C THR A 118 -5.38 -11.40 26.49
N PRO A 119 -4.04 -11.51 26.38
CA PRO A 119 -3.21 -10.38 25.95
C PRO A 119 -3.59 -9.95 24.53
N PHE A 120 -3.70 -8.64 24.31
CA PHE A 120 -4.10 -8.08 23.02
C PHE A 120 -3.20 -8.63 21.90
N TYR A 121 -3.82 -9.17 20.83
CA TYR A 121 -3.17 -9.69 19.62
C TYR A 121 -2.10 -10.78 19.84
N GLN A 122 -2.11 -11.40 21.02
CA GLN A 122 -1.11 -12.36 21.45
C GLN A 122 -1.76 -13.68 21.91
N VAL A 123 -0.93 -14.71 22.06
CA VAL A 123 -1.31 -15.97 22.70
C VAL A 123 -0.60 -16.06 24.04
N ALA A 124 -1.34 -16.15 25.13
CA ALA A 124 -0.78 -16.35 26.46
C ALA A 124 -0.09 -17.73 26.56
N GLY A 125 1.07 -17.77 27.21
CA GLY A 125 1.77 -19.02 27.55
C GLY A 125 2.53 -19.69 26.39
N LEU A 126 2.87 -18.97 25.33
CA LEU A 126 3.84 -19.44 24.33
C LEU A 126 5.21 -19.69 24.97
N THR A 127 5.77 -20.85 24.68
CA THR A 127 7.12 -21.24 25.11
C THR A 127 7.78 -22.11 24.05
N THR A 128 9.11 -22.15 24.04
CA THR A 128 9.91 -23.13 23.30
C THR A 128 10.34 -24.27 24.24
N SER A 129 10.81 -25.38 23.67
CA SER A 129 11.32 -26.52 24.45
C SER A 129 12.56 -26.19 25.28
N ASP A 130 13.40 -25.26 24.79
CA ASP A 130 14.63 -24.80 25.45
C ASP A 130 14.43 -23.53 26.30
N LYS A 131 13.18 -23.04 26.42
CA LYS A 131 12.80 -21.80 27.13
C LYS A 131 13.51 -20.53 26.65
N LYS A 132 14.12 -20.54 25.47
CA LYS A 132 14.75 -19.34 24.91
C LYS A 132 13.71 -18.42 24.29
N ILE A 133 13.85 -17.12 24.59
CA ILE A 133 13.11 -16.04 23.95
C ILE A 133 13.98 -15.38 22.88
N ASN A 134 13.37 -14.89 21.81
CA ASN A 134 14.10 -14.13 20.81
C ASN A 134 14.20 -12.65 21.25
N PRO A 135 15.29 -11.94 20.93
CA PRO A 135 15.40 -10.51 21.21
C PRO A 135 14.31 -9.71 20.48
N ILE A 136 13.78 -8.66 21.14
CA ILE A 136 12.72 -7.82 20.56
C ILE A 136 13.12 -7.19 19.22
N ALA A 137 14.42 -6.94 18.98
CA ALA A 137 14.95 -6.46 17.70
C ALA A 137 14.39 -7.18 16.47
N GLN A 138 14.01 -8.46 16.59
CA GLN A 138 13.48 -9.25 15.47
C GLN A 138 12.11 -8.79 14.96
N VAL A 139 11.37 -7.97 15.73
CA VAL A 139 10.03 -7.48 15.33
C VAL A 139 10.10 -6.19 14.50
N VAL A 140 11.23 -5.49 14.56
CA VAL A 140 11.45 -4.23 13.86
C VAL A 140 11.84 -4.55 12.42
N ALA A 141 10.99 -4.15 11.47
CA ALA A 141 11.02 -4.67 10.10
C ALA A 141 12.35 -4.45 9.35
N ASP A 142 13.06 -3.37 9.67
CA ASP A 142 14.33 -2.97 9.04
C ASP A 142 15.56 -3.28 9.91
N VAL A 143 15.40 -3.98 11.05
CA VAL A 143 16.53 -4.40 11.90
C VAL A 143 16.79 -5.89 11.70
N PRO A 144 17.90 -6.28 11.03
CA PRO A 144 18.27 -7.68 10.91
C PRO A 144 18.40 -8.36 12.28
N SER A 145 17.84 -9.57 12.37
CA SER A 145 17.85 -10.38 13.59
C SER A 145 19.26 -10.66 14.11
N ARG A 146 20.22 -10.80 13.20
CA ARG A 146 21.64 -11.01 13.48
C ARG A 146 22.37 -9.67 13.65
N ILE A 147 22.97 -9.45 14.82
CA ILE A 147 23.69 -8.22 15.16
C ILE A 147 24.79 -7.93 14.15
N GLU A 148 25.53 -8.94 13.71
CA GLU A 148 26.61 -8.84 12.73
C GLU A 148 26.14 -8.47 11.31
N ARG A 149 24.83 -8.40 11.08
CA ARG A 149 24.21 -7.97 9.81
C ARG A 149 23.49 -6.63 9.91
N ARG A 150 23.49 -5.97 11.07
CA ARG A 150 22.86 -4.66 11.27
C ARG A 150 23.77 -3.58 10.73
N PHE A 151 23.64 -3.29 9.44
CA PHE A 151 24.26 -2.15 8.79
C PHE A 151 23.12 -1.20 8.37
N PHE A 152 23.18 0.07 8.77
CA PHE A 152 22.20 1.10 8.37
C PHE A 152 20.75 0.81 8.79
N THR A 153 20.54 0.40 10.04
CA THR A 153 19.20 0.18 10.61
C THR A 153 18.64 1.45 11.25
N THR A 154 17.31 1.65 11.25
CA THR A 154 16.67 2.80 11.95
C THR A 154 16.92 2.80 13.46
N LYS A 155 17.31 1.65 14.03
CA LYS A 155 17.67 1.49 15.45
C LYS A 155 19.00 0.77 15.64
N CYS A 156 19.78 1.22 16.61
CA CYS A 156 21.11 0.69 16.96
C CYS A 156 21.30 0.64 18.49
N GLY A 157 22.15 -0.29 18.96
CA GLY A 157 22.48 -0.40 20.40
C GLY A 157 21.28 -0.73 21.28
N ASN A 158 21.17 -0.08 22.44
CA ASN A 158 20.13 -0.37 23.45
C ASN A 158 18.70 -0.14 22.92
N SER A 159 18.49 0.81 22.01
CA SER A 159 17.16 1.11 21.44
C SER A 159 16.63 0.01 20.49
N ALA A 160 17.51 -0.88 20.03
CA ALA A 160 17.13 -2.09 19.31
C ALA A 160 16.94 -3.30 20.24
N GLN A 161 17.41 -3.23 21.48
CA GLN A 161 17.33 -4.33 22.46
C GLN A 161 16.12 -4.22 23.38
N GLN A 162 15.50 -3.04 23.46
CA GLN A 162 14.32 -2.78 24.27
C GLN A 162 13.37 -1.84 23.53
N LEU A 163 12.06 -2.08 23.67
CA LEU A 163 11.00 -1.20 23.16
C LEU A 163 10.13 -0.71 24.31
N SER A 164 9.60 0.51 24.20
CA SER A 164 8.50 0.94 25.07
C SER A 164 7.25 0.10 24.78
N PHE A 165 6.32 0.03 25.72
CA PHE A 165 5.05 -0.68 25.52
C PHE A 165 4.25 -0.10 24.34
N ALA A 166 4.22 1.23 24.21
CA ALA A 166 3.60 1.94 23.10
C ALA A 166 4.16 1.47 21.74
N GLU A 167 5.49 1.44 21.61
CA GLU A 167 6.13 1.02 20.37
C GLU A 167 5.95 -0.47 20.09
N ALA A 168 6.07 -1.31 21.12
CA ALA A 168 5.86 -2.75 21.00
C ALA A 168 4.43 -3.09 20.54
N ALA A 169 3.42 -2.35 21.02
CA ALA A 169 2.04 -2.50 20.56
C ALA A 169 1.89 -2.22 19.06
N ARG A 170 2.49 -1.14 18.56
CA ARG A 170 2.46 -0.82 17.12
C ARG A 170 3.17 -1.88 16.27
N TRP A 171 4.33 -2.37 16.72
CA TRP A 171 5.04 -3.46 16.03
C TRP A 171 4.30 -4.79 16.08
N LEU A 172 3.62 -5.10 17.18
CA LEU A 172 2.78 -6.29 17.31
C LEU A 172 1.66 -6.30 16.24
N ILE A 173 0.98 -5.16 16.07
CA ILE A 173 -0.05 -5.00 15.04
C ILE A 173 0.56 -5.13 13.64
N ASN A 174 1.72 -4.49 13.40
CA ASN A 174 2.43 -4.60 12.12
C ASN A 174 2.86 -6.05 11.81
N LEU A 175 3.34 -6.81 12.80
CA LEU A 175 3.74 -8.21 12.61
C LEU A 175 2.57 -9.11 12.21
N GLN A 176 1.39 -8.91 12.80
CA GLN A 176 0.20 -9.66 12.39
C GLN A 176 -0.15 -9.40 10.92
N ALA A 177 0.15 -8.20 10.41
CA ALA A 177 -0.21 -7.77 9.07
C ALA A 177 0.86 -8.06 7.99
N TRP A 178 2.14 -7.82 8.27
CA TRP A 178 3.21 -7.68 7.26
C TRP A 178 4.41 -8.61 7.44
N ASP A 179 4.44 -9.47 8.46
CA ASP A 179 5.62 -10.28 8.76
C ASP A 179 6.04 -11.17 7.57
N TYR A 180 7.35 -11.36 7.37
CA TYR A 180 7.93 -12.12 6.26
C TYR A 180 7.77 -13.65 6.45
N ALA A 181 8.00 -14.43 5.39
CA ALA A 181 7.76 -15.89 5.33
C ALA A 181 8.93 -16.77 5.81
N GLY A 182 9.87 -16.22 6.59
CA GLY A 182 11.03 -16.97 7.07
C GLY A 182 10.68 -18.00 8.15
N LYS A 183 11.65 -18.84 8.51
CA LYS A 183 11.51 -19.78 9.63
C LYS A 183 11.23 -19.02 10.93
N LYS A 184 10.16 -19.40 11.63
CA LYS A 184 9.72 -18.79 12.88
C LYS A 184 10.16 -19.64 14.09
N ALA A 185 9.92 -19.14 15.31
CA ALA A 185 10.29 -19.84 16.53
C ALA A 185 9.55 -21.19 16.61
N SER A 186 10.25 -22.24 17.07
CA SER A 186 9.67 -23.56 17.31
C SER A 186 8.95 -23.59 18.66
N THR A 187 7.82 -22.89 18.76
CA THR A 187 6.98 -22.91 19.97
C THR A 187 6.34 -24.28 20.16
N ILE A 188 6.18 -24.74 21.39
CA ILE A 188 5.53 -26.02 21.70
C ILE A 188 4.09 -25.99 21.17
N GLY A 189 3.74 -26.97 20.33
CA GLY A 189 2.42 -27.05 19.67
C GLY A 189 2.22 -26.05 18.51
N GLY A 190 3.21 -25.22 18.19
CA GLY A 190 3.14 -24.24 17.11
C GLY A 190 3.75 -24.71 15.81
N SER A 191 3.55 -23.91 14.76
CA SER A 191 4.09 -24.15 13.43
C SER A 191 5.25 -23.20 13.12
N PRO A 192 6.50 -23.67 12.99
CA PRO A 192 7.63 -22.82 12.65
C PRO A 192 7.75 -22.50 11.15
N ASN A 193 6.99 -23.19 10.28
CA ASN A 193 7.06 -23.09 8.82
C ASN A 193 5.68 -23.06 8.14
N GLY A 194 5.69 -22.69 6.85
CA GLY A 194 4.58 -22.94 5.93
C GLY A 194 3.33 -22.08 6.18
N GLY A 195 3.52 -20.78 6.49
CA GLY A 195 2.39 -19.85 6.54
C GLY A 195 2.52 -18.59 5.69
N GLY A 196 3.62 -18.44 4.94
CA GLY A 196 3.81 -17.30 4.02
C GLY A 196 3.95 -15.96 4.74
N THR A 197 3.89 -14.87 3.98
CA THR A 197 3.86 -13.52 4.56
C THR A 197 2.55 -13.27 5.33
N GLY A 198 2.54 -12.25 6.19
CA GLY A 198 1.29 -11.70 6.73
C GLY A 198 0.35 -11.27 5.60
N TRP A 199 -0.95 -11.17 5.89
CA TRP A 199 -1.96 -10.94 4.86
C TRP A 199 -1.65 -9.70 3.98
N LEU A 200 -1.29 -8.57 4.60
CA LEU A 200 -0.99 -7.35 3.84
C LEU A 200 0.30 -7.45 3.03
N GLY A 201 1.23 -8.31 3.45
CA GLY A 201 2.42 -8.66 2.66
C GLY A 201 2.12 -9.42 1.36
N LYS A 202 0.86 -9.81 1.12
CA LYS A 202 0.42 -10.42 -0.14
C LYS A 202 -0.29 -9.43 -1.06
N LEU A 203 -0.35 -8.15 -0.69
CA LEU A 203 -1.21 -7.14 -1.31
C LEU A 203 -0.42 -5.89 -1.73
N GLY A 204 -0.90 -5.22 -2.78
CA GLY A 204 -0.66 -3.80 -2.99
C GLY A 204 -1.78 -3.02 -2.30
N VAL A 205 -1.53 -2.58 -1.07
CA VAL A 205 -2.55 -1.91 -0.26
C VAL A 205 -2.79 -0.50 -0.79
N VAL A 206 -4.06 -0.13 -0.92
CA VAL A 206 -4.53 1.20 -1.33
C VAL A 206 -5.56 1.71 -0.33
N TYR A 207 -5.45 2.97 0.08
CA TYR A 207 -6.43 3.63 0.95
C TYR A 207 -6.63 5.09 0.54
N ALA A 208 -7.80 5.65 0.86
CA ALA A 208 -8.09 7.07 0.62
C ALA A 208 -7.62 7.94 1.79
N LYS A 209 -7.08 9.12 1.54
CA LYS A 209 -6.67 10.08 2.56
C LYS A 209 -7.27 11.46 2.29
N GLN A 210 -7.71 12.11 3.37
CA GLN A 210 -8.27 13.46 3.36
C GLN A 210 -7.62 14.38 4.39
N GLN A 211 -8.29 15.46 4.80
CA GLN A 211 -7.69 16.54 5.57
C GLN A 211 -7.32 16.11 7.00
N ASN A 212 -8.10 15.19 7.57
CA ASN A 212 -7.92 14.68 8.92
C ASN A 212 -8.21 13.17 9.03
N MET A 213 -7.94 12.60 10.20
CA MET A 213 -8.13 11.18 10.48
C MET A 213 -9.60 10.77 10.59
N PHE A 214 -10.51 11.67 10.97
CA PHE A 214 -11.95 11.39 10.92
C PHE A 214 -12.42 11.16 9.47
N GLU A 215 -12.12 12.09 8.58
CA GLU A 215 -12.45 11.99 7.15
C GLU A 215 -11.75 10.79 6.50
N THR A 216 -10.47 10.60 6.81
CA THR A 216 -9.68 9.46 6.30
C THR A 216 -10.30 8.14 6.72
N LEU A 217 -10.66 7.96 8.00
CA LEU A 217 -11.28 6.72 8.46
C LEU A 217 -12.66 6.50 7.85
N LEU A 218 -13.54 7.51 7.81
CA LEU A 218 -14.86 7.34 7.22
C LEU A 218 -14.81 7.05 5.73
N LEU A 219 -13.90 7.68 4.98
CA LEU A 219 -13.72 7.34 3.57
C LEU A 219 -13.28 5.89 3.37
N ASN A 220 -12.55 5.30 4.32
CA ASN A 220 -12.13 3.90 4.25
C ASN A 220 -13.11 2.93 4.95
N MET A 221 -14.24 3.43 5.47
CA MET A 221 -15.33 2.62 6.01
C MET A 221 -16.35 2.30 4.92
N ILE A 222 -15.99 1.28 4.12
CA ILE A 222 -16.76 0.75 3.00
C ILE A 222 -17.90 -0.13 3.53
N LEU A 223 -19.15 0.24 3.26
CA LEU A 223 -20.32 -0.52 3.72
C LEU A 223 -20.94 -1.39 2.63
N LEU A 224 -20.57 -1.15 1.38
CA LEU A 224 -21.05 -1.89 0.21
C LEU A 224 -19.90 -2.61 -0.48
N ASP A 225 -20.12 -3.83 -0.91
CA ASP A 225 -19.19 -4.54 -1.78
C ASP A 225 -19.23 -3.97 -3.22
N ARG A 226 -18.40 -4.54 -4.09
CA ARG A 226 -18.28 -4.12 -5.50
C ARG A 226 -19.57 -4.29 -6.30
N ASP A 227 -20.46 -5.17 -5.87
CA ASP A 227 -21.73 -5.50 -6.54
C ASP A 227 -22.88 -4.64 -5.95
N GLY A 228 -22.54 -3.67 -5.08
CA GLY A 228 -23.49 -2.75 -4.45
C GLY A 228 -24.30 -3.37 -3.32
N GLN A 229 -23.93 -4.57 -2.87
CA GLN A 229 -24.58 -5.27 -1.76
C GLN A 229 -23.92 -4.92 -0.44
N LEU A 230 -24.57 -5.22 0.68
CA LEU A 230 -23.97 -5.00 2.00
C LEU A 230 -22.70 -5.84 2.16
N LEU A 231 -21.61 -5.18 2.56
CA LEU A 231 -20.34 -5.85 2.80
C LEU A 231 -20.44 -6.76 4.03
N ALA A 232 -20.11 -8.03 3.87
CA ALA A 232 -20.03 -8.98 4.98
C ALA A 232 -18.92 -8.55 5.96
N THR A 233 -19.25 -8.43 7.25
CA THR A 233 -18.36 -7.86 8.26
C THR A 233 -17.73 -8.89 9.20
N ALA A 234 -18.48 -9.88 9.66
CA ALA A 234 -18.06 -10.79 10.74
C ALA A 234 -17.61 -10.04 12.02
N THR A 235 -16.92 -10.70 12.95
CA THR A 235 -16.48 -10.09 14.23
C THR A 235 -14.96 -9.95 14.30
N PRO A 236 -14.43 -8.88 14.93
CA PRO A 236 -13.00 -8.70 15.13
C PRO A 236 -12.46 -9.71 16.16
N ILE A 237 -11.15 -9.90 16.15
CA ILE A 237 -10.48 -10.92 16.97
C ILE A 237 -10.72 -10.79 18.49
N TRP A 238 -10.92 -9.58 19.01
CA TRP A 238 -11.17 -9.36 20.44
C TRP A 238 -12.61 -9.70 20.87
N GLU A 239 -13.53 -9.89 19.94
CA GLU A 239 -14.87 -10.44 20.23
C GLU A 239 -14.90 -11.97 20.17
N GLN A 240 -13.90 -12.57 19.52
CA GLN A 240 -13.79 -14.02 19.38
C GLN A 240 -13.10 -14.65 20.59
N LYS A 241 -13.21 -15.97 20.72
CA LYS A 241 -12.40 -16.73 21.68
C LYS A 241 -10.90 -16.51 21.42
N PRO A 242 -10.07 -16.36 22.47
CA PRO A 242 -8.63 -16.21 22.31
C PRO A 242 -8.02 -17.32 21.45
N LYS A 243 -7.13 -16.96 20.54
CA LYS A 243 -6.44 -17.93 19.68
C LYS A 243 -5.49 -18.76 20.51
N THR A 244 -5.34 -20.03 20.12
CA THR A 244 -4.34 -20.94 20.68
C THR A 244 -3.08 -20.92 19.82
N VAL A 245 -2.05 -21.65 20.25
CA VAL A 245 -0.80 -21.81 19.49
C VAL A 245 -0.97 -22.52 18.13
N THR A 246 -2.10 -23.17 17.92
CA THR A 246 -2.39 -23.94 16.69
C THR A 246 -2.61 -23.01 15.50
N LYS A 247 -1.92 -23.30 14.40
CA LYS A 247 -2.18 -22.73 13.07
C LYS A 247 -3.38 -23.43 12.44
N LEU A 248 -4.31 -22.66 11.88
CA LEU A 248 -5.45 -23.17 11.14
C LEU A 248 -5.43 -22.67 9.69
N ASP A 249 -6.01 -23.46 8.78
CA ASP A 249 -6.27 -23.08 7.40
C ASP A 249 -7.73 -22.68 7.27
N LEU A 250 -8.00 -21.37 7.24
CA LEU A 250 -9.33 -20.78 7.36
C LEU A 250 -9.40 -19.51 6.50
N ARG A 251 -10.46 -19.37 5.70
CA ARG A 251 -10.75 -18.11 5.01
C ARG A 251 -11.52 -17.16 5.93
N PRO A 252 -11.29 -15.84 5.82
CA PRO A 252 -12.08 -14.84 6.55
C PRO A 252 -13.54 -14.87 6.11
N ASN A 253 -14.47 -14.76 7.06
CA ASN A 253 -15.91 -14.75 6.80
C ASN A 253 -16.46 -13.33 6.61
N GLY A 254 -15.65 -12.30 6.84
CA GLY A 254 -16.04 -10.91 6.70
C GLY A 254 -14.88 -9.94 6.84
N TYR A 255 -15.15 -8.69 6.50
CA TYR A 255 -14.11 -7.68 6.38
C TYR A 255 -13.50 -7.28 7.73
N ILE A 256 -14.29 -7.18 8.80
CA ILE A 256 -13.78 -6.86 10.15
C ILE A 256 -12.83 -7.96 10.65
N GLU A 257 -13.20 -9.22 10.42
CA GLU A 257 -12.32 -10.36 10.74
C GLU A 257 -11.00 -10.26 9.96
N LEU A 258 -11.05 -9.88 8.69
CA LEU A 258 -9.86 -9.70 7.85
C LEU A 258 -9.00 -8.48 8.24
N LEU A 259 -9.62 -7.38 8.68
CA LEU A 259 -8.91 -6.20 9.20
C LEU A 259 -8.10 -6.55 10.47
N THR A 260 -8.53 -7.58 11.21
CA THR A 260 -7.93 -8.01 12.48
C THR A 260 -7.31 -9.40 12.42
N TRP A 261 -6.97 -9.86 11.21
CA TRP A 261 -6.49 -11.21 10.95
C TRP A 261 -5.22 -11.55 11.74
N GLN A 262 -5.14 -12.78 12.24
CA GLN A 262 -4.04 -13.25 13.09
C GLN A 262 -3.09 -14.16 12.31
N SER A 263 -2.29 -13.59 11.39
CA SER A 263 -1.32 -14.35 10.58
C SER A 263 -0.18 -14.97 11.41
N ARG A 264 0.01 -14.54 12.65
CA ARG A 264 1.04 -15.02 13.58
C ARG A 264 0.44 -15.35 14.94
N ARG A 265 1.13 -16.21 15.70
CA ARG A 265 0.94 -16.38 17.14
C ARG A 265 2.13 -15.74 17.82
N ILE A 266 1.88 -14.67 18.56
CA ILE A 266 2.93 -13.82 19.13
C ILE A 266 2.77 -13.77 20.64
N GLN A 267 3.88 -13.70 21.36
CA GLN A 267 3.91 -13.29 22.75
C GLN A 267 5.11 -12.38 22.99
N LEU A 268 4.87 -11.24 23.64
CA LEU A 268 5.88 -10.29 24.07
C LEU A 268 6.35 -10.62 25.49
N PHE A 269 7.63 -10.36 25.74
CA PHE A 269 8.27 -10.56 27.04
C PHE A 269 8.86 -9.24 27.50
N LYS A 270 8.50 -8.85 28.73
CA LYS A 270 8.92 -7.60 29.34
C LYS A 270 9.85 -7.82 30.53
N GLU A 271 10.69 -6.83 30.79
CA GLU A 271 11.44 -6.66 32.03
C GLU A 271 11.26 -5.19 32.47
N ASN A 272 10.77 -4.98 33.69
CA ASN A 272 10.34 -3.65 34.17
C ASN A 272 9.35 -3.01 33.18
N ASP A 273 9.59 -1.75 32.80
CA ASP A 273 8.75 -0.93 31.92
C ASP A 273 9.13 -1.03 30.43
N ALA A 274 9.81 -2.12 30.03
CA ALA A 274 10.30 -2.29 28.67
C ALA A 274 10.07 -3.71 28.13
N VAL A 275 9.78 -3.81 26.83
CA VAL A 275 9.69 -5.08 26.11
C VAL A 275 11.07 -5.47 25.60
N ILE A 276 11.55 -6.63 26.03
CA ILE A 276 12.91 -7.11 25.76
C ILE A 276 12.95 -8.29 24.78
N GLY A 277 11.83 -9.01 24.64
CA GLY A 277 11.80 -10.24 23.87
C GLY A 277 10.46 -10.56 23.24
N VAL A 278 10.49 -11.53 22.34
CA VAL A 278 9.34 -11.98 21.57
C VAL A 278 9.45 -13.48 21.28
N LEU A 279 8.30 -14.15 21.22
CA LEU A 279 8.14 -15.40 20.47
C LEU A 279 7.10 -15.18 19.39
N SER A 280 7.39 -15.66 18.18
CA SER A 280 6.48 -15.60 17.04
C SER A 280 6.51 -16.93 16.30
N SER A 281 5.33 -17.50 16.02
CA SER A 281 5.11 -18.66 15.16
C SER A 281 3.98 -18.39 14.16
N TYR A 282 3.77 -19.28 13.19
CA TYR A 282 2.71 -19.08 12.19
C TYR A 282 1.32 -19.21 12.81
N GLY A 283 0.46 -18.23 12.52
CA GLY A 283 -0.96 -18.20 12.87
C GLY A 283 -1.83 -18.69 11.71
N ASP A 284 -3.03 -18.12 11.57
CA ASP A 284 -4.03 -18.58 10.61
C ASP A 284 -3.65 -18.19 9.17
N VAL A 285 -3.89 -19.12 8.24
CA VAL A 285 -3.47 -19.00 6.83
C VAL A 285 -4.64 -19.29 5.90
N PHE A 286 -4.56 -18.73 4.69
CA PHE A 286 -5.42 -19.05 3.57
C PHE A 286 -4.75 -18.63 2.25
N ASP A 287 -5.26 -19.22 1.17
CA ASP A 287 -4.93 -18.91 -0.22
C ASP A 287 -5.39 -17.50 -0.59
N LYS A 288 -4.49 -16.70 -1.18
CA LYS A 288 -4.77 -15.29 -1.50
C LYS A 288 -5.80 -15.12 -2.62
N GLU A 289 -5.93 -16.13 -3.47
CA GLU A 289 -6.75 -16.12 -4.67
C GLU A 289 -8.23 -15.90 -4.34
N ASN A 290 -8.88 -15.07 -5.15
CA ASN A 290 -10.32 -14.77 -5.08
C ASN A 290 -10.80 -14.24 -3.72
N THR A 291 -9.94 -13.54 -2.97
CA THR A 291 -10.30 -12.98 -1.64
C THR A 291 -10.92 -11.58 -1.77
N PHE A 292 -12.05 -11.48 -2.46
CA PHE A 292 -12.72 -10.19 -2.75
C PHE A 292 -13.32 -9.48 -1.54
N VAL A 293 -13.35 -10.13 -0.37
CA VAL A 293 -13.68 -9.46 0.89
C VAL A 293 -12.65 -8.37 1.24
N GLU A 294 -11.41 -8.49 0.75
CA GLU A 294 -10.41 -7.42 0.90
C GLU A 294 -10.73 -6.23 -0.02
N GLN A 295 -10.98 -5.07 0.59
CA GLN A 295 -11.36 -3.86 -0.13
C GLN A 295 -10.21 -2.88 -0.40
N MET A 296 -9.04 -3.08 0.21
CA MET A 296 -7.88 -2.19 0.03
C MET A 296 -6.91 -2.69 -1.03
N SER A 297 -7.31 -3.57 -1.96
CA SER A 297 -6.43 -4.08 -3.01
C SER A 297 -7.16 -4.28 -4.32
N GLY A 298 -6.47 -3.95 -5.41
CA GLY A 298 -6.90 -4.29 -6.76
C GLY A 298 -6.51 -5.73 -7.10
N TRP A 299 -7.17 -6.29 -8.11
CA TRP A 299 -6.95 -7.66 -8.55
C TRP A 299 -6.77 -7.73 -10.05
N HIS A 300 -6.09 -8.76 -10.52
CA HIS A 300 -6.09 -9.14 -11.93
C HIS A 300 -6.30 -10.64 -12.08
N LYS A 301 -6.91 -11.03 -13.19
CA LYS A 301 -7.03 -12.43 -13.59
C LYS A 301 -5.65 -12.98 -13.91
N SER A 302 -5.30 -14.11 -13.29
CA SER A 302 -3.97 -14.71 -13.46
C SER A 302 -3.74 -15.13 -14.90
N THR A 303 -2.55 -14.84 -15.41
CA THR A 303 -2.10 -15.29 -16.74
C THR A 303 -1.53 -16.71 -16.72
N GLU A 304 -1.40 -17.34 -15.55
CA GLU A 304 -0.88 -18.69 -15.43
C GLU A 304 -1.90 -19.72 -15.93
N LYS A 305 -1.48 -20.60 -16.85
CA LYS A 305 -2.37 -21.61 -17.46
C LYS A 305 -3.14 -22.48 -16.47
N LYS A 306 -2.57 -22.77 -15.29
CA LYS A 306 -3.16 -23.63 -14.25
C LYS A 306 -4.06 -22.88 -13.26
N ALA A 307 -4.11 -21.55 -13.34
CA ALA A 307 -4.85 -20.69 -12.42
C ALA A 307 -5.58 -19.57 -13.19
N SER A 308 -5.86 -19.77 -14.48
CA SER A 308 -6.37 -18.72 -15.37
C SER A 308 -7.78 -18.25 -15.02
N ASP A 309 -8.50 -18.98 -14.17
CA ASP A 309 -9.79 -18.63 -13.60
C ASP A 309 -9.68 -17.86 -12.26
N LYS A 310 -8.49 -17.76 -11.68
CA LYS A 310 -8.25 -17.14 -10.38
C LYS A 310 -7.83 -15.67 -10.51
N TYR A 311 -8.33 -14.85 -9.61
CA TYR A 311 -7.88 -13.47 -9.42
C TYR A 311 -6.83 -13.41 -8.32
N ILE A 312 -5.72 -12.72 -8.61
CA ILE A 312 -4.63 -12.47 -7.68
C ILE A 312 -4.45 -10.97 -7.41
N PRO A 313 -3.94 -10.59 -6.23
CA PRO A 313 -3.74 -9.18 -5.90
C PRO A 313 -2.73 -8.49 -6.81
N ASN A 314 -3.00 -7.23 -7.13
CA ASN A 314 -2.02 -6.32 -7.74
C ASN A 314 -1.02 -5.89 -6.67
N LEU A 315 0.26 -6.18 -6.86
CA LEU A 315 1.34 -5.74 -5.96
C LEU A 315 1.95 -4.44 -6.46
N HIS A 316 2.40 -3.59 -5.53
CA HIS A 316 3.19 -2.42 -5.87
C HIS A 316 4.64 -2.83 -6.16
N SER A 317 5.36 -2.04 -6.95
CA SER A 317 6.80 -2.24 -7.20
C SER A 317 7.65 -1.05 -6.80
N SER A 318 8.79 -1.29 -6.15
CA SER A 318 9.78 -0.27 -5.78
C SER A 318 10.38 0.44 -6.99
N SER A 319 10.42 -0.23 -8.14
CA SER A 319 10.96 0.29 -9.40
C SER A 319 9.95 1.13 -10.22
N ARG A 320 8.72 1.30 -9.73
CA ARG A 320 7.63 1.96 -10.46
C ARG A 320 6.88 2.95 -9.57
N SER A 321 6.81 4.20 -10.02
CA SER A 321 5.92 5.20 -9.44
C SER A 321 4.45 4.79 -9.61
N MET A 322 3.62 5.04 -8.61
CA MET A 322 2.20 4.65 -8.57
C MET A 322 1.41 5.13 -9.79
N TRP A 323 1.73 6.30 -10.35
CA TRP A 323 0.98 6.83 -11.49
C TRP A 323 1.12 6.01 -12.77
N ARG A 324 2.18 5.20 -12.87
CA ARG A 324 2.42 4.30 -14.01
C ARG A 324 1.55 3.05 -13.95
N ASP A 325 0.98 2.76 -12.78
CA ASP A 325 0.15 1.58 -12.52
C ASP A 325 -1.31 1.97 -12.22
N LEU A 326 -1.74 3.17 -12.63
CA LEU A 326 -3.10 3.67 -12.40
C LEU A 326 -4.18 2.73 -12.95
N GLU A 327 -3.94 2.04 -14.06
CA GLU A 327 -4.89 1.07 -14.61
C GLU A 327 -5.17 -0.10 -13.64
N SER A 328 -4.27 -0.39 -12.71
CA SER A 328 -4.45 -1.44 -11.68
C SER A 328 -5.17 -0.93 -10.41
N ILE A 329 -5.34 0.39 -10.28
CA ILE A 329 -5.85 1.07 -9.08
C ILE A 329 -7.18 1.78 -9.37
N LEU A 330 -7.35 2.37 -10.55
CA LEU A 330 -8.54 3.15 -10.91
C LEU A 330 -9.64 2.27 -11.50
N PRO A 331 -10.89 2.78 -11.58
CA PRO A 331 -11.99 2.05 -12.21
C PRO A 331 -11.66 1.66 -13.64
N GLN A 332 -12.09 0.45 -14.04
CA GLN A 332 -11.90 -0.03 -15.40
C GLN A 332 -12.91 0.63 -16.35
N THR A 333 -12.50 0.82 -17.61
CA THR A 333 -13.30 1.41 -18.69
C THR A 333 -13.30 0.51 -19.91
N ASP A 334 -14.12 0.83 -20.93
CA ASP A 334 -14.04 0.18 -22.23
C ASP A 334 -12.60 0.33 -22.79
N GLY A 335 -11.93 -0.80 -23.06
CA GLY A 335 -10.53 -0.83 -23.50
C GLY A 335 -9.47 -1.00 -22.39
N SER A 336 -9.89 -1.09 -21.13
CA SER A 336 -9.01 -1.55 -20.04
C SER A 336 -8.61 -3.02 -20.22
N VAL A 337 -7.51 -3.42 -19.59
CA VAL A 337 -7.09 -4.84 -19.55
C VAL A 337 -8.21 -5.71 -18.96
N GLU A 338 -8.70 -6.65 -19.77
CA GLU A 338 -9.77 -7.57 -19.38
C GLU A 338 -9.35 -8.40 -18.14
N GLY A 339 -10.22 -8.46 -17.14
CA GLY A 339 -9.96 -9.20 -15.90
C GLY A 339 -9.24 -8.42 -14.80
N ASN A 340 -9.05 -7.10 -14.93
CA ASN A 340 -8.69 -6.24 -13.81
C ASN A 340 -9.91 -5.87 -12.95
N VAL A 341 -9.70 -5.75 -11.65
CA VAL A 341 -10.71 -5.32 -10.67
C VAL A 341 -10.10 -4.21 -9.82
N ALA A 342 -10.76 -3.06 -9.78
CA ALA A 342 -10.33 -1.94 -8.96
C ALA A 342 -10.43 -2.26 -7.46
N PRO A 343 -9.61 -1.65 -6.59
CA PRO A 343 -9.78 -1.73 -5.15
C PRO A 343 -11.18 -1.27 -4.72
N GLY A 344 -11.78 -1.98 -3.76
CA GLY A 344 -13.08 -1.64 -3.19
C GLY A 344 -13.15 -0.21 -2.67
N ILE A 345 -12.05 0.32 -2.10
CA ILE A 345 -11.97 1.72 -1.65
C ILE A 345 -12.20 2.74 -2.77
N VAL A 346 -11.72 2.44 -3.98
CA VAL A 346 -11.86 3.33 -5.15
C VAL A 346 -13.29 3.28 -5.66
N ILE A 347 -13.89 2.08 -5.70
CA ILE A 347 -15.30 1.89 -6.05
C ILE A 347 -16.19 2.62 -5.02
N TRP A 348 -15.90 2.49 -3.74
CA TRP A 348 -16.63 3.14 -2.66
C TRP A 348 -16.56 4.66 -2.74
N ALA A 349 -15.39 5.24 -2.99
CA ALA A 349 -15.26 6.69 -3.20
C ALA A 349 -16.13 7.19 -4.37
N ALA A 350 -16.22 6.43 -5.45
CA ALA A 350 -17.09 6.74 -6.59
C ALA A 350 -18.59 6.66 -6.21
N VAL A 351 -18.98 5.64 -5.44
CA VAL A 351 -20.34 5.49 -4.90
C VAL A 351 -20.70 6.70 -4.04
N LEU A 352 -19.86 7.06 -3.08
CA LEU A 352 -20.10 8.20 -2.20
C LEU A 352 -20.29 9.52 -2.96
N LYS A 353 -19.47 9.78 -3.98
CA LYS A 353 -19.62 10.99 -4.82
C LYS A 353 -20.90 10.93 -5.65
N THR A 354 -21.22 9.78 -6.24
CA THR A 354 -22.41 9.58 -7.09
C THR A 354 -23.71 9.77 -6.32
N TYR A 355 -23.78 9.31 -5.06
CA TYR A 355 -24.95 9.45 -4.19
C TYR A 355 -24.98 10.78 -3.41
N GLY A 356 -24.04 11.69 -3.67
CA GLY A 356 -23.99 12.99 -2.99
C GLY A 356 -23.75 12.88 -1.49
N CYS A 357 -23.05 11.83 -1.04
CA CYS A 357 -22.63 11.67 0.35
C CYS A 357 -21.43 12.59 0.68
N ILE A 358 -20.62 12.92 -0.33
CA ILE A 358 -19.44 13.79 -0.22
C ILE A 358 -19.49 14.91 -1.25
N ASN A 359 -18.95 16.07 -0.87
CA ASN A 359 -18.98 17.31 -1.64
C ASN A 359 -17.60 17.87 -2.00
N PHE A 360 -16.50 17.27 -1.51
CA PHE A 360 -15.17 17.67 -1.93
C PHE A 360 -14.86 17.12 -3.34
N ASP A 361 -13.94 17.79 -4.03
CA ASP A 361 -13.56 17.41 -5.39
C ASP A 361 -12.22 16.71 -5.46
N ARG A 362 -11.37 16.81 -4.45
CA ARG A 362 -10.03 16.20 -4.45
C ARG A 362 -9.91 15.10 -3.42
N VAL A 363 -9.29 13.99 -3.82
CA VAL A 363 -8.93 12.88 -2.94
C VAL A 363 -7.49 12.48 -3.16
N ASN A 364 -6.82 12.08 -2.09
CA ASN A 364 -5.51 11.44 -2.18
C ASN A 364 -5.71 9.93 -2.08
N ILE A 365 -5.24 9.20 -3.07
CA ILE A 365 -5.17 7.74 -3.03
C ILE A 365 -3.73 7.39 -2.67
N ASN A 366 -3.57 6.68 -1.57
CA ASN A 366 -2.28 6.30 -1.03
C ASN A 366 -2.05 4.81 -1.27
N ALA A 367 -0.82 4.44 -1.64
CA ALA A 367 -0.38 3.08 -1.88
C ALA A 367 0.71 2.70 -0.89
N VAL A 368 0.59 1.52 -0.27
CA VAL A 368 1.61 0.95 0.62
C VAL A 368 1.78 -0.53 0.31
N GLY A 369 3.04 -0.98 0.25
CA GLY A 369 3.37 -2.38 -0.03
C GLY A 369 4.73 -2.76 0.53
N SER A 370 5.06 -4.04 0.44
CA SER A 370 6.39 -4.56 0.79
C SER A 370 6.86 -5.54 -0.28
N GLU A 371 8.09 -5.35 -0.75
CA GLU A 371 8.78 -6.32 -1.60
C GLU A 371 9.65 -7.19 -0.70
N TYR A 372 9.46 -8.51 -0.80
CA TYR A 372 10.23 -9.48 -0.05
C TYR A 372 11.30 -10.12 -0.93
N GLY A 373 12.44 -10.46 -0.32
CA GLY A 373 13.55 -11.12 -0.99
C GLY A 373 13.28 -12.60 -1.33
N ALA A 374 14.37 -13.34 -1.59
CA ALA A 374 14.29 -14.75 -1.95
C ALA A 374 13.42 -15.55 -0.96
N MET A 375 12.50 -16.36 -1.50
CA MET A 375 11.51 -17.15 -0.72
C MET A 375 10.65 -16.31 0.23
N GLN A 376 10.54 -15.01 0.00
CA GLN A 376 9.89 -14.04 0.89
C GLN A 376 10.45 -14.06 2.32
N GLY A 377 11.72 -14.46 2.48
CA GLY A 377 12.34 -14.74 3.77
C GLY A 377 12.93 -13.51 4.48
N VAL A 378 12.91 -12.35 3.83
CA VAL A 378 13.35 -11.04 4.34
C VAL A 378 12.55 -9.94 3.65
N VAL A 379 12.41 -8.79 4.30
CA VAL A 379 11.92 -7.56 3.65
C VAL A 379 13.09 -6.95 2.88
N ASN A 380 12.90 -6.67 1.59
CA ASN A 380 13.89 -5.96 0.77
C ASN A 380 13.58 -4.47 0.74
N GLU A 381 12.33 -4.11 0.45
CA GLU A 381 11.90 -2.73 0.26
C GLU A 381 10.50 -2.51 0.85
N ILE A 382 10.26 -1.29 1.33
CA ILE A 382 8.93 -0.81 1.75
C ILE A 382 8.52 0.27 0.78
N ILE A 383 7.34 0.12 0.20
CA ILE A 383 6.79 1.02 -0.80
C ILE A 383 5.75 1.90 -0.14
N ALA A 384 5.87 3.21 -0.33
CA ALA A 384 4.86 4.19 0.03
C ALA A 384 4.79 5.27 -1.05
N ASP A 385 3.62 5.45 -1.64
CA ASP A 385 3.38 6.46 -2.68
C ASP A 385 1.96 7.03 -2.53
N SER A 386 1.67 8.17 -3.15
CA SER A 386 0.34 8.78 -3.13
C SER A 386 0.06 9.64 -4.35
N LEU A 387 -1.20 9.67 -4.77
CA LEU A 387 -1.66 10.47 -5.90
C LEU A 387 -2.89 11.29 -5.51
N SER A 388 -2.86 12.58 -5.82
CA SER A 388 -4.04 13.44 -5.75
C SER A 388 -4.75 13.45 -7.09
N LEU A 389 -6.08 13.28 -7.07
CA LEU A 389 -6.92 13.34 -8.27
C LEU A 389 -8.28 13.94 -7.93
N ASN A 390 -8.94 14.47 -8.96
CA ASN A 390 -10.32 14.89 -8.81
C ASN A 390 -11.24 13.67 -8.72
N ILE A 391 -12.03 13.55 -7.65
CA ILE A 391 -12.86 12.38 -7.36
C ILE A 391 -13.89 12.08 -8.47
N ASN A 392 -14.30 13.09 -9.25
CA ASN A 392 -15.18 12.89 -10.40
C ASN A 392 -14.55 11.96 -11.45
N ILE A 393 -13.21 11.85 -11.51
CA ILE A 393 -12.49 10.88 -12.35
C ILE A 393 -12.87 9.44 -12.00
N LEU A 394 -13.24 9.15 -10.76
CA LEU A 394 -13.63 7.82 -10.31
C LEU A 394 -15.09 7.47 -10.67
N THR A 395 -15.90 8.45 -11.04
CA THR A 395 -17.33 8.29 -11.33
C THR A 395 -17.59 7.99 -12.80
N ASN A 396 -18.86 7.81 -13.19
CA ASN A 396 -19.25 7.69 -14.60
C ASN A 396 -18.81 8.90 -15.45
N LEU A 397 -18.76 10.10 -14.87
CA LEU A 397 -18.27 11.31 -15.56
C LEU A 397 -16.79 11.18 -15.97
N GLY A 398 -16.01 10.45 -15.19
CA GLY A 398 -14.59 10.22 -15.41
C GLY A 398 -14.25 9.17 -16.45
N LYS A 399 -15.22 8.35 -16.91
CA LYS A 399 -14.93 7.23 -17.84
C LYS A 399 -14.19 7.67 -19.11
N PRO A 400 -14.62 8.72 -19.86
CA PRO A 400 -13.87 9.18 -21.03
C PRO A 400 -12.46 9.68 -20.69
N TRP A 401 -12.30 10.28 -19.50
CA TRP A 401 -11.02 10.77 -19.01
C TRP A 401 -10.04 9.63 -18.72
N LEU A 402 -10.49 8.59 -18.03
CA LEU A 402 -9.67 7.41 -17.69
C LEU A 402 -9.11 6.74 -18.95
N ILE A 403 -9.92 6.53 -19.99
CA ILE A 403 -9.48 5.98 -21.27
C ILE A 403 -8.28 6.78 -21.81
N ARG A 404 -8.42 8.11 -21.87
CA ARG A 404 -7.39 8.98 -22.43
C ARG A 404 -6.17 9.16 -21.53
N ILE A 405 -6.36 9.10 -20.21
CA ILE A 405 -5.25 9.07 -19.25
C ILE A 405 -4.42 7.80 -19.45
N PHE A 406 -5.06 6.63 -19.58
CA PHE A 406 -4.37 5.36 -19.83
C PHE A 406 -3.64 5.36 -21.19
N ASP A 407 -4.25 5.91 -22.23
CA ASP A 407 -3.57 6.09 -23.52
C ASP A 407 -2.33 7.00 -23.41
N ASN A 408 -2.45 8.12 -22.68
CA ASN A 408 -1.33 9.02 -22.43
C ASN A 408 -0.19 8.34 -21.64
N ILE A 409 -0.51 7.44 -20.69
CA ILE A 409 0.50 6.62 -19.99
C ILE A 409 1.19 5.67 -20.98
N LYS A 410 0.43 4.96 -21.82
CA LYS A 410 0.99 4.07 -22.86
C LYS A 410 1.90 4.83 -23.83
N ILE A 411 1.51 6.01 -24.29
CA ILE A 411 2.33 6.89 -25.15
C ILE A 411 3.60 7.34 -24.42
N THR A 412 3.49 7.67 -23.13
CA THR A 412 4.63 8.06 -22.30
C THR A 412 5.64 6.93 -22.18
N ASP A 413 5.18 5.71 -21.89
CA ASP A 413 6.03 4.51 -21.79
C ASP A 413 6.75 4.22 -23.11
N GLN A 414 6.07 4.37 -24.25
CA GLN A 414 6.69 4.23 -25.58
C GLN A 414 7.77 5.29 -25.82
N CYS A 415 7.55 6.55 -25.43
CA CYS A 415 8.53 7.63 -25.57
C CYS A 415 9.76 7.42 -24.68
N VAL A 416 9.55 7.01 -23.43
CA VAL A 416 10.64 6.64 -22.50
C VAL A 416 11.43 5.46 -23.06
N TRP A 417 10.77 4.47 -23.67
CA TRP A 417 11.45 3.36 -24.32
C TRP A 417 12.34 3.80 -25.50
N GLN A 418 11.90 4.78 -26.30
CA GLN A 418 12.73 5.36 -27.36
C GLN A 418 13.95 6.10 -26.80
N LEU A 419 13.83 6.77 -25.66
CA LEU A 419 14.96 7.40 -24.99
C LEU A 419 15.98 6.36 -24.49
N GLY A 420 15.50 5.25 -23.92
CA GLY A 420 16.36 4.12 -23.57
C GLY A 420 17.04 3.49 -24.79
N THR A 421 16.35 3.44 -25.93
CA THR A 421 16.93 2.98 -27.20
C THR A 421 18.02 3.93 -27.70
N LEU A 422 17.81 5.25 -27.61
CA LEU A 422 18.84 6.23 -27.92
C LEU A 422 20.09 6.03 -27.06
N ALA A 423 19.94 5.86 -25.74
CA ALA A 423 21.06 5.62 -24.83
C ALA A 423 21.84 4.34 -25.20
N TYR A 424 21.12 3.28 -25.59
CA TYR A 424 21.72 2.03 -26.07
C TYR A 424 22.53 2.24 -27.37
N GLU A 425 21.95 2.95 -28.35
CA GLU A 425 22.59 3.23 -29.64
C GLU A 425 23.81 4.16 -29.48
N LEU A 426 23.76 5.13 -28.57
CA LEU A 426 24.90 6.01 -28.27
C LEU A 426 26.05 5.23 -27.64
N ALA A 427 25.78 4.35 -26.67
CA ALA A 427 26.80 3.52 -26.07
C ALA A 427 27.47 2.59 -27.11
N ALA A 428 26.67 2.04 -28.04
CA ALA A 428 27.21 1.27 -29.16
C ALA A 428 28.10 2.11 -30.08
N ALA A 429 27.68 3.34 -30.42
CA ALA A 429 28.47 4.27 -31.22
C ALA A 429 29.77 4.72 -30.53
N SER A 430 29.84 4.71 -29.20
CA SER A 430 31.06 4.98 -28.42
C SER A 430 32.03 3.79 -28.35
N GLY A 431 31.66 2.62 -28.89
CA GLY A 431 32.50 1.40 -28.89
C GLY A 431 32.26 0.45 -27.75
N ASN A 432 31.11 0.57 -27.07
CA ASN A 432 30.70 -0.43 -26.09
C ASN A 432 30.08 -1.64 -26.80
N ASP A 433 30.86 -2.70 -26.97
CA ASP A 433 30.38 -3.95 -27.57
C ASP A 433 29.62 -4.84 -26.57
N ASP A 434 29.77 -4.62 -25.27
CA ASP A 434 29.09 -5.41 -24.24
C ASP A 434 27.58 -5.11 -24.19
N THR A 435 26.79 -6.12 -24.54
CA THR A 435 25.33 -6.03 -24.56
C THR A 435 24.74 -5.83 -23.16
N SER A 436 25.36 -6.39 -22.12
CA SER A 436 24.86 -6.26 -20.75
C SER A 436 25.04 -4.84 -20.22
N SER A 437 26.22 -4.25 -20.40
CA SER A 437 26.52 -2.85 -20.12
C SER A 437 25.55 -1.90 -20.84
N LYS A 438 25.35 -2.07 -22.15
CA LYS A 438 24.41 -1.24 -22.92
C LYS A 438 22.97 -1.33 -22.42
N LYS A 439 22.50 -2.52 -22.02
CA LYS A 439 21.17 -2.69 -21.41
C LYS A 439 21.06 -1.97 -20.06
N GLY A 440 22.12 -1.97 -19.26
CA GLY A 440 22.20 -1.20 -18.00
C GLY A 440 22.12 0.31 -18.23
N ILE A 441 22.84 0.84 -19.21
CA ILE A 441 22.78 2.26 -19.60
C ILE A 441 21.37 2.63 -20.08
N SER A 442 20.76 1.77 -20.90
CA SER A 442 19.38 1.95 -21.38
C SER A 442 18.36 1.94 -20.23
N ALA A 443 18.53 1.06 -19.24
CA ALA A 443 17.68 1.02 -18.05
C ALA A 443 17.83 2.30 -17.22
N THR A 444 19.06 2.73 -16.96
CA THR A 444 19.37 3.96 -16.21
C THR A 444 18.74 5.20 -16.87
N ALA A 445 18.85 5.32 -18.20
CA ALA A 445 18.24 6.42 -18.94
C ALA A 445 16.70 6.43 -18.81
N ARG A 446 16.06 5.26 -18.80
CA ARG A 446 14.60 5.16 -18.59
C ARG A 446 14.20 5.54 -17.16
N GLU A 447 14.96 5.12 -16.16
CA GLU A 447 14.72 5.49 -14.76
C GLU A 447 14.81 7.01 -14.56
N GLN A 448 15.85 7.66 -15.11
CA GLN A 448 15.99 9.12 -15.09
C GLN A 448 14.85 9.85 -15.82
N ALA A 449 14.34 9.26 -16.90
CA ALA A 449 13.19 9.77 -17.62
C ALA A 449 11.94 9.75 -16.74
N TYR A 450 11.60 8.61 -16.14
CA TYR A 450 10.45 8.51 -15.24
C TYR A 450 10.59 9.43 -14.03
N PHE A 451 11.78 9.53 -13.43
CA PHE A 451 12.05 10.46 -12.33
C PHE A 451 11.73 11.91 -12.72
N SER A 452 12.15 12.33 -13.91
CA SER A 452 11.90 13.70 -14.39
C SER A 452 10.45 13.96 -14.81
N LEU A 453 9.71 12.90 -15.15
CA LEU A 453 8.30 12.98 -15.54
C LEU A 453 7.35 12.89 -14.34
N ASP A 454 7.80 12.36 -13.21
CA ASP A 454 6.96 12.03 -12.05
C ASP A 454 6.20 13.25 -11.50
N ILE A 455 6.90 14.28 -11.03
CA ILE A 455 6.26 15.50 -10.50
C ILE A 455 5.37 16.19 -11.57
N PRO A 456 5.82 16.40 -12.82
CA PRO A 456 4.97 16.89 -13.90
C PRO A 456 3.67 16.11 -14.08
N PHE A 457 3.73 14.78 -14.14
CA PHE A 457 2.56 13.94 -14.35
C PHE A 457 1.57 14.07 -13.18
N ARG A 458 2.07 14.00 -11.94
CA ARG A 458 1.24 14.15 -10.74
C ARG A 458 0.52 15.49 -10.70
N ASN A 459 1.22 16.56 -11.04
CA ASN A 459 0.65 17.90 -11.10
C ASN A 459 -0.40 18.04 -12.21
N TRP A 460 -0.17 17.43 -13.36
CA TRP A 460 -1.14 17.39 -14.45
C TRP A 460 -2.40 16.64 -14.03
N LEU A 461 -2.26 15.41 -13.52
CA LEU A 461 -3.36 14.56 -13.08
C LEU A 461 -4.21 15.24 -11.99
N ALA A 462 -3.57 15.85 -10.98
CA ALA A 462 -4.25 16.51 -9.86
C ALA A 462 -5.03 17.77 -10.26
N ARG A 463 -4.75 18.34 -11.44
CA ARG A 463 -5.42 19.54 -11.97
C ARG A 463 -6.63 19.24 -12.83
N ILE A 464 -6.74 18.02 -13.36
CA ILE A 464 -7.88 17.61 -14.19
C ILE A 464 -9.18 17.81 -13.41
N ASN A 465 -10.10 18.57 -13.98
CA ASN A 465 -11.47 18.71 -13.53
C ASN A 465 -12.44 18.20 -14.61
N PRO A 466 -12.99 16.98 -14.46
CA PRO A 466 -13.90 16.40 -15.45
C PRO A 466 -15.15 17.22 -15.78
N GLU A 467 -15.56 18.14 -14.92
CA GLU A 467 -16.77 18.96 -15.12
C GLU A 467 -16.54 20.20 -15.97
N THR A 468 -15.33 20.75 -15.96
CA THR A 468 -15.04 22.08 -16.53
C THR A 468 -13.93 22.08 -17.57
N ASP A 469 -13.02 21.10 -17.53
CA ASP A 469 -11.92 21.02 -18.46
C ASP A 469 -12.36 20.40 -19.80
N GLU A 470 -11.70 20.84 -20.87
CA GLU A 470 -11.84 20.23 -22.19
C GLU A 470 -10.88 19.04 -22.30
N LEU A 471 -11.42 17.85 -22.57
CA LEU A 471 -10.68 16.59 -22.53
C LEU A 471 -9.48 16.56 -23.50
N ASP A 472 -9.68 16.84 -24.78
CA ASP A 472 -8.59 16.76 -25.78
C ASP A 472 -7.48 17.77 -25.50
N LYS A 473 -7.85 19.01 -25.15
CA LYS A 473 -6.90 20.06 -24.76
C LYS A 473 -6.08 19.64 -23.55
N THR A 474 -6.72 19.08 -22.53
CA THR A 474 -6.06 18.65 -21.29
C THR A 474 -5.10 17.49 -21.53
N MET A 475 -5.47 16.52 -22.38
CA MET A 475 -4.60 15.41 -22.77
C MET A 475 -3.40 15.90 -23.59
N PHE A 476 -3.61 16.86 -24.49
CA PHE A 476 -2.54 17.44 -25.31
C PHE A 476 -1.51 18.21 -24.48
N VAL A 477 -1.93 18.92 -23.42
CA VAL A 477 -1.03 19.61 -22.48
C VAL A 477 0.01 18.65 -21.89
N TRP A 478 -0.40 17.44 -21.50
CA TRP A 478 0.54 16.43 -21.02
C TRP A 478 1.52 15.98 -22.10
N LEU A 479 1.02 15.65 -23.29
CA LEU A 479 1.86 15.16 -24.38
C LEU A 479 2.96 16.15 -24.76
N GLU A 480 2.64 17.45 -24.84
CA GLU A 480 3.63 18.49 -25.13
C GLU A 480 4.66 18.64 -24.00
N GLN A 481 4.21 18.58 -22.74
CA GLN A 481 5.10 18.65 -21.58
C GLN A 481 6.06 17.44 -21.53
N MET A 482 5.53 16.23 -21.70
CA MET A 482 6.29 14.98 -21.77
C MET A 482 7.30 15.02 -22.92
N LYS A 483 6.87 15.42 -24.12
CA LYS A 483 7.73 15.55 -25.30
C LYS A 483 8.92 16.48 -25.05
N LYS A 484 8.67 17.65 -24.45
CA LYS A 484 9.71 18.63 -24.13
C LYS A 484 10.75 18.05 -23.18
N ILE A 485 10.32 17.31 -22.15
CA ILE A 485 11.20 16.68 -21.17
C ILE A 485 12.05 15.58 -21.84
N ILE A 486 11.42 14.69 -22.59
CA ILE A 486 12.08 13.56 -23.25
C ILE A 486 13.08 14.02 -24.31
N LEU A 487 12.72 15.00 -25.15
CA LEU A 487 13.64 15.54 -26.16
C LEU A 487 14.85 16.24 -25.52
N ARG A 488 14.64 16.99 -24.43
CA ARG A 488 15.73 17.65 -23.70
C ARG A 488 16.71 16.63 -23.10
N GLN A 489 16.21 15.53 -22.54
CA GLN A 489 17.08 14.46 -22.04
C GLN A 489 17.83 13.75 -23.17
N GLY A 490 17.16 13.51 -24.30
CA GLY A 490 17.82 12.94 -25.47
C GLY A 490 18.95 13.82 -26.00
N GLU A 491 18.75 15.14 -26.01
CA GLU A 491 19.82 16.10 -26.34
C GLU A 491 20.99 16.04 -25.37
N GLN A 492 20.71 15.88 -24.07
CA GLN A 492 21.74 15.77 -23.05
C GLN A 492 22.57 14.48 -23.23
N LEU A 493 21.90 13.34 -23.44
CA LEU A 493 22.60 12.06 -23.71
C LEU A 493 23.55 12.15 -24.90
N VAL A 494 23.14 12.85 -25.97
CA VAL A 494 23.99 13.03 -27.17
C VAL A 494 25.20 13.91 -26.87
N LYS A 495 25.03 14.97 -26.07
CA LYS A 495 26.15 15.83 -25.64
C LYS A 495 27.16 15.05 -24.79
N ASP A 496 26.67 14.11 -23.97
CA ASP A 496 27.49 13.33 -23.05
C ASP A 496 28.17 12.11 -23.73
N ALA A 497 27.75 11.72 -24.94
CA ALA A 497 28.25 10.53 -25.64
C ALA A 497 29.73 10.62 -26.10
N GLY A 498 30.33 11.81 -26.04
CA GLY A 498 31.74 12.08 -26.35
C GLY A 498 32.07 12.02 -27.85
N GLU A 499 33.27 12.49 -28.21
CA GLU A 499 33.71 12.64 -29.62
C GLU A 499 33.70 11.31 -30.41
N LYS A 500 34.00 10.19 -29.75
CA LYS A 500 33.98 8.85 -30.39
C LYS A 500 32.61 8.49 -30.96
N ALA A 501 31.52 8.81 -30.24
CA ALA A 501 30.17 8.54 -30.70
C ALA A 501 29.77 9.42 -31.90
N PHE A 502 30.34 10.63 -32.00
CA PHE A 502 30.13 11.51 -33.14
C PHE A 502 30.81 11.02 -34.41
N ILE A 503 32.06 10.52 -34.30
CA ILE A 503 32.77 9.88 -35.41
C ILE A 503 32.08 8.56 -35.81
N GLY A 504 31.67 7.79 -34.80
CA GLY A 504 30.91 6.56 -34.96
C GLY A 504 31.76 5.35 -35.32
N ILE A 505 31.09 4.18 -35.39
CA ILE A 505 31.74 2.88 -35.60
C ILE A 505 31.11 2.16 -36.79
N TYR A 506 31.96 1.52 -37.59
CA TYR A 506 31.55 0.67 -38.68
C TYR A 506 31.11 -0.70 -38.15
N LYS A 507 29.87 -1.07 -38.48
CA LYS A 507 29.33 -2.38 -38.15
C LYS A 507 28.96 -3.11 -39.42
N LYS A 508 29.56 -4.29 -39.62
CA LYS A 508 29.20 -5.20 -40.70
C LYS A 508 27.93 -5.96 -40.31
N ASP A 509 26.87 -5.77 -41.08
CA ASP A 509 25.68 -6.61 -40.99
C ASP A 509 25.98 -7.96 -41.66
N ALA A 510 26.14 -9.01 -40.85
CA ALA A 510 26.51 -10.35 -41.32
C ALA A 510 25.48 -10.95 -42.30
N ASN A 511 24.22 -10.49 -42.27
CA ASN A 511 23.15 -11.03 -43.11
C ASN A 511 22.93 -10.25 -44.41
N LYS A 512 23.38 -8.99 -44.49
CA LYS A 512 23.13 -8.12 -45.64
C LYS A 512 24.38 -7.72 -46.42
N GLY A 513 25.58 -8.00 -45.89
CA GLY A 513 26.85 -7.58 -46.51
C GLY A 513 27.04 -6.05 -46.52
N VAL A 514 26.14 -5.30 -45.88
CA VAL A 514 26.18 -3.83 -45.82
C VAL A 514 26.95 -3.42 -44.57
N THR A 515 27.94 -2.53 -44.75
CA THR A 515 28.60 -1.88 -43.62
C THR A 515 27.81 -0.62 -43.28
N THR A 516 27.24 -0.58 -42.08
CA THR A 516 26.53 0.60 -41.59
C THR A 516 27.38 1.33 -40.56
N ILE A 517 27.37 2.66 -40.64
CA ILE A 517 27.93 3.51 -39.59
C ILE A 517 26.86 3.74 -38.51
N GLU A 518 27.24 3.47 -37.26
CA GLU A 518 26.51 3.84 -36.05
C GLU A 518 27.11 5.15 -35.51
N THR A 519 26.36 6.25 -35.56
CA THR A 519 26.79 7.58 -35.07
C THR A 519 25.72 8.24 -34.21
N ALA A 520 26.16 9.11 -33.29
CA ALA A 520 25.29 9.89 -32.42
C ALA A 520 24.26 10.76 -33.19
N PRO A 521 24.62 11.51 -34.26
CA PRO A 521 23.63 12.28 -35.03
C PRO A 521 22.55 11.40 -35.67
N LYS A 522 22.91 10.23 -36.21
CA LYS A 522 21.95 9.30 -36.83
C LYS A 522 20.98 8.72 -35.80
N ALA A 523 21.50 8.28 -34.66
CA ALA A 523 20.69 7.78 -33.54
C ALA A 523 19.72 8.86 -33.03
N TYR A 524 20.20 10.09 -32.86
CA TYR A 524 19.38 11.21 -32.40
C TYR A 524 18.28 11.60 -33.39
N LEU A 525 18.56 11.63 -34.70
CA LEU A 525 17.53 11.89 -35.73
C LEU A 525 16.43 10.81 -35.72
N LYS A 526 16.82 9.53 -35.63
CA LYS A 526 15.89 8.41 -35.51
C LYS A 526 15.02 8.53 -34.25
N PHE A 527 15.63 8.89 -33.13
CA PHE A 527 14.92 9.15 -31.87
C PHE A 527 13.88 10.27 -32.03
N LYS A 528 14.27 11.45 -32.54
CA LYS A 528 13.32 12.57 -32.74
C LYS A 528 12.16 12.20 -33.67
N ALA A 529 12.45 11.49 -34.77
CA ALA A 529 11.42 11.03 -35.70
C ALA A 529 10.45 10.05 -35.02
N SER A 530 10.96 9.14 -34.19
CA SER A 530 10.16 8.15 -33.46
C SER A 530 9.26 8.82 -32.41
N ILE A 531 9.77 9.79 -31.63
CA ILE A 531 8.96 10.55 -30.67
C ILE A 531 7.81 11.29 -31.37
N ASN A 532 8.09 11.98 -32.48
CA ASN A 532 7.05 12.69 -33.23
C ASN A 532 6.02 11.75 -33.84
N LYS A 533 6.43 10.56 -34.30
CA LYS A 533 5.51 9.54 -34.83
C LYS A 533 4.58 9.02 -33.74
N ILE A 534 5.14 8.62 -32.60
CA ILE A 534 4.39 8.08 -31.45
C ILE A 534 3.32 9.07 -30.97
N ILE A 535 3.66 10.36 -30.86
CA ILE A 535 2.74 11.38 -30.33
C ILE A 535 1.62 11.73 -31.33
N ARG A 536 1.85 11.58 -32.64
CA ARG A 536 0.87 11.94 -33.67
C ARG A 536 -0.17 10.84 -33.96
N GLY A 537 0.08 9.60 -33.52
CA GLY A 537 -0.70 8.43 -33.91
C GLY A 537 -0.21 7.85 -35.22
#